data_AF-A0A315WZL0-F1
#
_entry.id   AF-A0A315WZL0-F1
#
_cell.length_a   1.000
_cell.length_b   1.000
_cell.length_c   1.000
_cell.angle_alpha   90.00
_cell.angle_beta   90.00
_cell.angle_gamma   90.00
#
_symmetry.space_group_name_H-M   'P 1'
#
loop_
_entity.id
_entity.type
_entity.pdbx_description
1 polymer ?
#
loop_
_entity_poly.entity_id
_entity_poly.type
_entity_poly.pdbx_seq_one_letter_code
_entity_poly.pdbx_strand_id
1 'polypeptide(L)'
;MKIYGSIKYMFERPPENINEDISADEMARGEAMAAEFYQETEVPQENRRECGPEVAEYEDLLASFEQTHNLEQLHAIIELTPEDAPKNQLREPARLALYPIVTLLNTLKKETNIMTAKHDELKEQYMKLSRAVGMINNNMVDHNR
;
A
#
# COMPACT_ATOMS: atom_id res chain seq x y z
N MET A 1 -43.84 -12.57 42.32
CA MET A 1 -42.38 -12.43 42.13
C MET A 1 -41.92 -13.63 41.30
N LYS A 2 -41.07 -13.37 40.31
CA LYS A 2 -40.71 -14.24 39.18
C LYS A 2 -39.64 -15.29 39.58
N ILE A 3 -39.84 -16.55 39.12
CA ILE A 3 -38.89 -17.52 38.48
C ILE A 3 -37.59 -17.85 39.30
N TYR A 4 -37.10 -19.08 39.49
CA TYR A 4 -36.72 -20.14 38.54
C TYR A 4 -36.60 -21.50 39.22
N GLY A 5 -37.11 -22.53 38.53
CA GLY A 5 -36.89 -23.93 38.84
C GLY A 5 -35.51 -24.40 38.37
N SER A 6 -34.87 -25.19 39.22
CA SER A 6 -33.68 -25.97 38.91
C SER A 6 -34.08 -27.20 38.08
N ILE A 7 -33.64 -27.28 36.82
CA ILE A 7 -33.49 -28.57 36.13
C ILE A 7 -32.12 -28.56 35.46
N LYS A 8 -31.19 -29.22 36.14
CA LYS A 8 -29.96 -29.77 35.61
C LYS A 8 -30.36 -31.10 34.97
N TYR A 9 -30.13 -31.34 33.68
CA TYR A 9 -29.67 -32.61 33.12
C TYR A 9 -29.36 -32.48 31.62
N MET A 10 -28.08 -32.72 31.31
CA MET A 10 -27.55 -33.51 30.20
C MET A 10 -28.14 -33.32 28.81
N PHE A 11 -27.39 -32.62 27.95
CA PHE A 11 -27.05 -33.11 26.61
C PHE A 11 -25.74 -32.44 26.20
N GLU A 12 -24.62 -32.99 26.67
CA GLU A 12 -23.32 -32.80 26.03
C GLU A 12 -23.42 -33.45 24.66
N ARG A 13 -23.72 -32.67 23.61
CA ARG A 13 -23.37 -33.11 22.26
C ARG A 13 -21.88 -32.84 22.09
N PRO A 14 -21.06 -33.85 21.75
CA PRO A 14 -19.70 -33.56 21.32
C PRO A 14 -19.75 -32.66 20.08
N PRO A 15 -18.80 -31.73 19.90
CA PRO A 15 -18.69 -31.06 18.61
C PRO A 15 -18.38 -32.13 17.57
N GLU A 16 -19.29 -32.31 16.61
CA GLU A 16 -18.98 -33.04 15.39
C GLU A 16 -17.77 -32.34 14.75
N ASN A 17 -16.68 -33.08 14.68
CA ASN A 17 -15.46 -32.68 14.02
C ASN A 17 -15.73 -32.63 12.52
N ILE A 18 -16.16 -31.47 12.03
CA ILE A 18 -16.25 -31.16 10.59
C ILE A 18 -14.84 -30.80 10.11
N ASN A 19 -13.91 -31.75 10.22
CA ASN A 19 -12.80 -31.81 9.29
C ASN A 19 -13.40 -32.39 7.99
N GLU A 20 -14.19 -31.57 7.29
CA GLU A 20 -14.41 -31.77 5.87
C GLU A 20 -13.03 -31.64 5.24
N ASP A 21 -12.42 -32.78 4.93
CA ASP A 21 -11.34 -32.86 3.95
C ASP A 21 -11.91 -32.31 2.64
N ILE A 22 -11.83 -30.99 2.48
CA ILE A 22 -12.12 -30.31 1.22
C ILE A 22 -11.24 -31.03 0.21
N SER A 23 -11.87 -31.76 -0.71
CA SER A 23 -11.12 -32.57 -1.65
C SER A 23 -10.22 -31.64 -2.48
N ALA A 24 -9.06 -32.13 -2.91
CA ALA A 24 -8.16 -31.34 -3.76
C ALA A 24 -8.87 -30.78 -5.01
N ASP A 25 -9.94 -31.46 -5.47
CA ASP A 25 -10.80 -31.03 -6.58
C ASP A 25 -11.69 -29.82 -6.22
N GLU A 26 -12.20 -29.73 -4.98
CA GLU A 26 -12.97 -28.58 -4.50
C GLU A 26 -12.08 -27.37 -4.20
N MET A 27 -10.87 -27.61 -3.71
CA MET A 27 -9.85 -26.56 -3.52
C MET A 27 -9.42 -25.99 -4.87
N ALA A 28 -9.17 -26.85 -5.87
CA ALA A 28 -8.83 -26.44 -7.24
C ALA A 28 -9.98 -25.70 -7.93
N ARG A 29 -11.24 -26.09 -7.70
CA ARG A 29 -12.41 -25.34 -8.19
C ARG A 29 -12.56 -23.98 -7.51
N GLY A 30 -12.28 -23.89 -6.21
CA GLY A 30 -12.25 -22.63 -5.48
C GLY A 30 -11.15 -21.68 -5.98
N GLU A 31 -9.95 -22.21 -6.24
CA GLU A 31 -8.83 -21.47 -6.82
C GLU A 31 -9.13 -21.00 -8.26
N ALA A 32 -9.76 -21.84 -9.08
CA ALA A 32 -10.16 -21.48 -10.44
C ALA A 32 -11.27 -20.41 -10.46
N MET A 33 -12.28 -20.51 -9.58
CA MET A 33 -13.28 -19.45 -9.43
C MET A 33 -12.65 -18.15 -8.93
N ALA A 34 -11.71 -18.20 -7.98
CA ALA A 34 -11.00 -17.01 -7.54
C ALA A 34 -10.21 -16.37 -8.71
N ALA A 35 -9.52 -17.17 -9.52
CA ALA A 35 -8.74 -16.69 -10.66
C ALA A 35 -9.60 -16.00 -11.74
N GLU A 36 -10.84 -16.42 -11.96
CA GLU A 36 -11.75 -15.77 -12.92
C GLU A 36 -12.20 -14.35 -12.48
N PHE A 37 -12.27 -14.07 -11.18
CA PHE A 37 -12.63 -12.74 -10.66
C PHE A 37 -11.44 -11.77 -10.53
N TYR A 38 -10.19 -12.26 -10.56
CA TYR A 38 -8.97 -11.44 -10.46
C TYR A 38 -8.30 -11.14 -11.81
N GLN A 39 -9.07 -10.98 -12.89
CA GLN A 39 -8.52 -10.30 -14.06
C GLN A 39 -8.39 -8.81 -13.70
N GLU A 40 -7.17 -8.37 -13.38
CA GLU A 40 -6.82 -6.95 -13.29
C GLU A 40 -7.10 -6.34 -14.67
N THR A 41 -8.30 -5.79 -14.85
CA THR A 41 -8.77 -5.25 -16.14
C THR A 41 -8.00 -3.95 -16.40
N GLU A 42 -6.91 -4.05 -17.15
CA GLU A 42 -6.21 -2.88 -17.67
C GLU A 42 -7.20 -2.04 -18.48
N VAL A 43 -7.36 -0.76 -18.12
CA VAL A 43 -8.23 0.16 -18.86
C VAL A 43 -7.71 0.28 -20.29
N PRO A 44 -8.50 -0.11 -21.32
CA PRO A 44 -8.10 0.03 -22.71
C PRO A 44 -7.67 1.47 -22.99
N GLN A 45 -6.62 1.65 -23.79
CA GLN A 45 -6.00 2.97 -24.02
C GLN A 45 -7.02 4.04 -24.47
N GLU A 46 -8.04 3.65 -25.25
CA GLU A 46 -9.11 4.51 -25.75
C GLU A 46 -10.09 4.99 -24.65
N ASN A 47 -10.16 4.27 -23.52
CA ASN A 47 -11.02 4.59 -22.38
C ASN A 47 -10.27 5.29 -21.24
N ARG A 48 -9.00 5.63 -21.43
CA ARG A 48 -8.20 6.30 -20.40
C ARG A 48 -8.56 7.78 -20.34
N ARG A 49 -8.62 8.29 -19.11
CA ARG A 49 -8.96 9.68 -18.82
C ARG A 49 -7.81 10.61 -19.21
N GLU A 50 -8.11 11.88 -19.43
CA GLU A 50 -7.07 12.90 -19.64
C GLU A 50 -6.21 13.04 -18.38
N CYS A 51 -4.87 13.08 -18.55
CA CYS A 51 -3.93 13.12 -17.43
C CYS A 51 -3.68 14.52 -16.83
N GLY A 52 -4.15 15.60 -17.46
CA GLY A 52 -3.81 16.97 -17.07
C GLY A 52 -4.12 17.32 -15.61
N PRO A 53 -5.34 17.07 -15.10
CA PRO A 53 -5.70 17.37 -13.72
C PRO A 53 -4.86 16.62 -12.69
N GLU A 54 -4.68 15.31 -12.89
CA GLU A 54 -3.91 14.45 -11.99
C GLU A 54 -2.40 14.77 -12.02
N VAL A 55 -1.87 15.25 -13.16
CA VAL A 55 -0.48 15.74 -13.23
C VAL A 55 -0.31 17.03 -12.43
N ALA A 56 -1.27 17.96 -12.48
CA ALA A 56 -1.21 19.18 -11.68
C ALA A 56 -1.26 18.87 -10.17
N GLU A 57 -2.16 17.98 -9.76
CA GLU A 57 -2.24 17.52 -8.35
C GLU A 57 -0.93 16.84 -7.92
N TYR A 58 -0.31 16.06 -8.81
CA TYR A 58 0.97 15.44 -8.54
C TYR A 58 2.09 16.46 -8.32
N GLU A 59 2.19 17.47 -9.18
CA GLU A 59 3.17 18.55 -9.06
C GLU A 59 2.95 19.37 -7.77
N ASP A 60 1.70 19.61 -7.38
CA ASP A 60 1.34 20.27 -6.12
C ASP A 60 1.78 19.46 -4.90
N LEU A 61 1.59 18.13 -4.92
CA LEU A 61 2.04 17.24 -3.84
C LEU A 61 3.57 17.24 -3.71
N LEU A 62 4.31 17.25 -4.83
CA LEU A 62 5.76 17.37 -4.82
C LEU A 62 6.20 18.70 -4.20
N ALA A 63 5.59 19.81 -4.63
CA ALA A 63 5.91 21.14 -4.10
C ALA A 63 5.59 21.24 -2.60
N SER A 64 4.46 20.70 -2.17
CA SER A 64 4.06 20.64 -0.75
C SER A 64 5.06 19.83 0.09
N PHE A 65 5.56 18.72 -0.46
CA PHE A 65 6.58 17.91 0.19
C PHE A 65 7.87 18.71 0.42
N GLU A 66 8.38 19.37 -0.62
CA GLU A 66 9.63 20.15 -0.55
C GLU A 66 9.51 21.39 0.34
N GLN A 67 8.31 21.96 0.46
CA GLN A 67 8.05 23.06 1.40
C GLN A 67 8.00 22.60 2.85
N THR A 68 7.46 21.39 3.09
CA THR A 68 7.23 20.86 4.45
C THR A 68 8.46 20.15 5.01
N HIS A 69 9.22 19.45 4.16
CA HIS A 69 10.31 18.59 4.57
C HIS A 69 11.65 19.08 4.01
N ASN A 70 12.61 19.29 4.90
CA ASN A 70 13.98 19.63 4.48
C ASN A 70 14.71 18.37 4.00
N LEU A 71 15.01 18.31 2.71
CA LEU A 71 15.67 17.15 2.08
C LEU A 71 17.08 16.92 2.63
N GLU A 72 17.84 17.96 2.97
CA GLU A 72 19.18 17.83 3.54
C GLU A 72 19.13 17.20 4.93
N GLN A 73 18.16 17.60 5.75
CA GLN A 73 17.95 17.01 7.07
C GLN A 73 17.53 15.55 6.99
N LEU A 74 16.69 15.19 6.03
CA LEU A 74 16.30 13.79 5.78
C LEU A 74 17.51 12.95 5.33
N HIS A 75 18.32 13.49 4.41
CA HIS A 75 19.52 12.83 3.90
C HIS A 75 20.66 12.71 4.92
N ALA A 76 20.62 13.49 6.01
CA ALA A 76 21.56 13.40 7.11
C ALA A 76 21.25 12.28 8.11
N ILE A 77 20.07 11.65 8.02
CA ILE A 77 19.68 10.55 8.90
C ILE A 77 20.35 9.26 8.39
N ILE A 78 21.45 8.84 9.02
CA ILE A 78 22.23 7.67 8.57
C ILE A 78 21.96 6.43 9.44
N GLU A 79 21.95 6.59 10.76
CA GLU A 79 21.79 5.49 11.71
C GLU A 79 20.36 5.48 12.25
N LEU A 80 19.58 4.47 11.87
CA LEU A 80 18.20 4.33 12.29
C LEU A 80 17.79 2.87 12.22
N THR A 81 17.51 2.28 13.38
CA THR A 81 17.03 0.90 13.46
C THR A 81 15.62 0.79 12.87
N PRO A 82 15.21 -0.38 12.36
CA PRO A 82 13.83 -0.61 11.92
C PRO A 82 12.79 -0.32 13.01
N GLU A 83 13.13 -0.53 14.28
CA GLU A 83 12.25 -0.33 15.43
C GLU A 83 12.04 1.15 15.79
N ASP A 84 13.05 1.98 15.55
CA ASP A 84 13.01 3.42 15.83
C ASP A 84 12.65 4.25 14.60
N ALA A 85 12.78 3.68 13.41
CA ALA A 85 12.37 4.29 12.16
C ALA A 85 10.96 4.90 12.17
N PRO A 86 9.90 4.19 12.62
CA PRO A 86 8.55 4.75 12.67
C PRO A 86 8.37 5.81 13.77
N LYS A 87 9.32 5.94 14.69
CA LYS A 87 9.29 6.93 15.78
C LYS A 87 10.08 8.20 15.42
N ASN A 88 10.83 8.19 14.33
CA ASN A 88 11.67 9.31 13.93
C ASN A 88 10.80 10.51 13.50
N GLN A 89 10.94 11.62 14.21
CA GLN A 89 10.10 12.81 14.06
C GLN A 89 10.24 13.51 12.70
N LEU A 90 11.35 13.29 11.99
CA LEU A 90 11.60 13.89 10.68
C LEU A 90 11.24 12.92 9.55
N ARG A 91 11.75 11.68 9.65
CA ARG A 91 11.63 10.68 8.60
C ARG A 91 10.22 10.13 8.46
N GLU A 92 9.54 9.82 9.56
CA GLU A 92 8.23 9.14 9.46
C GLU A 92 7.16 10.03 8.81
N PRO A 93 7.00 11.31 9.18
CA PRO A 93 6.08 12.20 8.47
C PRO A 93 6.39 12.31 6.97
N ALA A 94 7.68 12.42 6.60
CA ALA A 94 8.10 12.45 5.21
C ALA A 94 7.78 11.14 4.47
N ARG A 95 8.04 9.98 5.10
CA ARG A 95 7.68 8.67 4.54
C ARG A 95 6.18 8.56 4.27
N LEU A 96 5.35 9.06 5.18
CA LEU A 96 3.90 9.08 5.01
C LEU A 96 3.46 10.04 3.90
N ALA A 97 4.10 11.20 3.77
CA ALA A 97 3.82 12.16 2.69
C ALA A 97 4.18 11.63 1.29
N LEU A 98 5.11 10.68 1.18
CA LEU A 98 5.40 9.99 -0.10
C LEU A 98 4.28 9.07 -0.58
N TYR A 99 3.43 8.57 0.31
CA TYR A 99 2.38 7.62 -0.03
C TYR A 99 1.34 8.15 -1.04
N PRO A 100 0.73 9.35 -0.85
CA PRO A 100 -0.17 9.90 -1.84
C PRO A 100 0.52 10.16 -3.19
N ILE A 101 1.79 10.59 -3.17
CA ILE A 101 2.57 10.86 -4.40
C ILE A 101 2.72 9.60 -5.24
N VAL A 102 3.19 8.49 -4.65
CA VAL A 102 3.37 7.23 -5.40
C VAL A 102 2.04 6.61 -5.83
N THR A 103 0.99 6.78 -5.03
CA THR A 103 -0.36 6.33 -5.39
C THR A 103 -0.86 7.03 -6.63
N LEU A 104 -0.77 8.36 -6.67
CA LEU A 104 -1.17 9.17 -7.83
C LEU A 104 -0.31 8.86 -9.07
N LEU A 105 1.00 8.65 -8.90
CA LEU A 105 1.89 8.24 -10.00
C LEU A 105 1.48 6.90 -10.63
N ASN A 106 1.01 5.96 -9.82
CA ASN A 106 0.51 4.66 -10.29
C ASN A 106 -0.85 4.82 -11.00
N THR A 107 -1.75 5.64 -10.45
CA THR A 107 -3.04 5.98 -11.07
C THR A 107 -2.83 6.61 -12.45
N LEU A 108 -1.91 7.57 -12.57
CA LEU A 108 -1.54 8.18 -13.84
C LEU A 108 -1.18 7.12 -14.89
N LYS A 109 -0.33 6.15 -14.52
CA LYS A 109 0.08 5.07 -15.44
C LYS A 109 -1.05 4.12 -15.83
N LYS A 110 -1.91 3.76 -14.87
CA LYS A 110 -2.96 2.75 -15.06
C LYS A 110 -4.20 3.29 -15.75
N GLU A 111 -4.62 4.50 -15.40
CA GLU A 111 -5.96 5.00 -15.69
C GLU A 111 -6.01 6.19 -16.66
N THR A 112 -4.86 6.82 -16.93
CA THR A 112 -4.80 8.04 -17.76
C THR A 112 -4.03 7.84 -19.06
N ASN A 113 -4.23 8.76 -20.00
CA ASN A 113 -3.56 8.78 -21.29
C ASN A 113 -2.13 9.37 -21.23
N ILE A 114 -1.50 9.40 -20.04
CA ILE A 114 -0.14 9.92 -19.86
C ILE A 114 0.85 9.21 -20.78
N MET A 115 1.71 9.97 -21.44
CA MET A 115 2.81 9.42 -22.23
C MET A 115 3.87 8.79 -21.33
N THR A 116 4.45 7.67 -21.76
CA THR A 116 5.51 6.97 -21.01
C THR A 116 6.66 7.90 -20.62
N ALA A 117 7.14 8.74 -21.55
CA ALA A 117 8.22 9.68 -21.28
C ALA A 117 7.88 10.67 -20.15
N LYS A 118 6.65 11.22 -20.15
CA LYS A 118 6.20 12.13 -19.09
C LYS A 118 6.04 11.40 -17.77
N HIS A 119 5.54 10.16 -17.78
CA HIS A 119 5.46 9.33 -16.58
C HIS A 119 6.85 9.07 -15.96
N ASP A 120 7.85 8.77 -16.81
CA ASP A 120 9.22 8.54 -16.37
C ASP A 120 9.85 9.81 -15.76
N GLU A 121 9.62 10.98 -16.35
CA GLU A 121 10.03 12.28 -15.78
C GLU A 121 9.44 12.50 -14.37
N LEU A 122 8.15 12.28 -14.20
CA LEU A 122 7.48 12.43 -12.89
C LEU A 122 8.03 11.40 -11.89
N LYS A 123 8.25 10.16 -12.34
CA LYS A 123 8.86 9.12 -11.52
C LYS A 123 10.26 9.50 -11.05
N GLU A 124 11.09 10.12 -11.89
CA GLU A 124 12.42 10.60 -11.48
C GLU A 124 12.34 11.66 -10.37
N GLN A 125 11.37 12.56 -10.43
CA GLN A 125 11.14 13.56 -9.38
C GLN A 125 10.78 12.88 -8.05
N TYR A 126 9.82 11.95 -8.07
CA TYR A 126 9.50 11.14 -6.90
C TYR A 126 10.72 10.37 -6.37
N MET A 127 11.55 9.79 -7.24
CA MET A 127 12.74 9.04 -6.82
C MET A 127 13.73 9.93 -6.06
N LYS A 128 13.85 11.23 -6.39
CA LYS A 128 14.68 12.17 -5.63
C LYS A 128 14.18 12.30 -4.18
N LEU A 129 12.87 12.48 -4.00
CA LEU A 129 12.26 12.59 -2.67
C LEU A 129 12.36 11.26 -1.89
N SER A 130 12.10 10.14 -2.56
CA SER A 130 12.22 8.80 -1.98
C SER A 130 13.64 8.51 -1.47
N ARG A 131 14.66 8.86 -2.27
CA ARG A 131 16.07 8.74 -1.88
C ARG A 131 16.41 9.62 -0.68
N ALA A 132 15.89 10.85 -0.61
CA ALA A 132 16.08 11.71 0.56
C ALA A 132 15.52 11.07 1.84
N VAL A 133 14.35 10.43 1.79
CA VAL A 133 13.76 9.69 2.93
C VAL A 133 14.54 8.41 3.25
N GLY A 134 15.03 7.74 2.21
CA GLY A 134 15.85 6.53 2.28
C GLY A 134 15.11 5.29 2.81
N MET A 135 15.70 4.12 2.55
CA MET A 135 15.17 2.83 2.98
C MET A 135 15.96 2.31 4.18
N ILE A 136 15.27 1.73 5.17
CA ILE A 136 15.98 1.09 6.29
C ILE A 136 16.58 -0.24 5.81
N ASN A 137 17.89 -0.38 5.97
CA ASN A 137 18.67 -1.57 5.62
C ASN A 137 19.79 -1.75 6.65
N ASN A 138 19.87 -2.93 7.29
CA ASN A 138 20.89 -3.25 8.29
C ASN A 138 21.06 -2.17 9.40
N ASN A 139 19.95 -1.69 9.97
CA ASN A 139 19.92 -0.61 10.99
C ASN A 139 20.47 0.75 10.52
N MET A 140 20.61 0.94 9.22
CA MET A 140 21.02 2.19 8.59
C MET A 140 19.97 2.64 7.59
N VAL A 141 19.96 3.93 7.27
CA VAL A 141 19.19 4.49 6.17
C VAL A 141 20.05 4.46 4.91
N ASP A 142 19.57 3.80 3.88
CA ASP A 142 20.17 3.75 2.55
C ASP A 142 19.45 4.75 1.62
N HIS A 143 20.18 5.79 1.23
CA HIS A 143 19.70 6.85 0.34
C HIS A 143 19.98 6.59 -1.15
N ASN A 144 20.67 5.50 -1.49
CA ASN A 144 21.09 5.21 -2.87
C ASN A 144 20.18 4.21 -3.59
N ARG A 145 19.20 3.64 -2.91
CA ARG A 145 18.38 2.54 -3.39
C ARG A 145 17.08 2.98 -4.07
#